data_AF-A0AA36H426-F1
#
_entry.id   AF-A0AA36H426-F1
#
_cell.length_a   1.000
_cell.length_b   1.000
_cell.length_c   1.000
_cell.angle_alpha   90.00
_cell.angle_beta   90.00
_cell.angle_gamma   90.00
#
_symmetry.space_group_name_H-M   'P 1'
#
loop_
_entity.id
_entity.type
_entity.pdbx_description
1 polymer ?
#
loop_
_entity_poly.entity_id
_entity_poly.type
_entity_poly.pdbx_seq_one_letter_code
_entity_poly.pdbx_strand_id
1 'polypeptide(L)'
;MPNEEKGEEKSPTPPLNAKGLFETYEKDGKRITEILRFNAVEVFFAGFLPPVVGSVSAIAIALIFHNDEISNYNWQCGRARLPSLSRIINLSVERTFWQLFILFHVPIRVIELITGFSRYKRLRNIHYKHTWLYEISRYIYFYIGLAELLFLAALSIIGERENIQLHVIFFYIFGICGIGHMISNIFCHAHSLYYINPYGRTSYYLKILFTSLYLLSAPILVGSFMLYWKKCITWGYDVFAVCEYCGVFLNICFHGCAFFDIRYKVCFSVRHVESVKDKSKKEEDSKKASPDIELKNRGHG
;
A
#
# COMPACT_ATOMS: atom_id res chain seq x y z
N MET A 1 -13.18 -23.01 46.68
CA MET A 1 -13.51 -22.11 45.55
C MET A 1 -12.46 -21.01 45.55
N PRO A 2 -11.49 -21.00 44.63
CA PRO A 2 -10.57 -19.89 44.50
C PRO A 2 -11.21 -18.78 43.64
N ASN A 3 -11.07 -17.54 44.10
CA ASN A 3 -11.52 -16.33 43.42
C ASN A 3 -10.83 -16.19 42.06
N GLU A 4 -11.62 -16.07 40.99
CA GLU A 4 -11.17 -15.61 39.69
C GLU A 4 -10.88 -14.10 39.76
N GLU A 5 -9.60 -13.73 39.71
CA GLU A 5 -9.19 -12.36 39.42
C GLU A 5 -9.64 -12.01 37.99
N LYS A 6 -10.57 -11.06 37.90
CA LYS A 6 -10.93 -10.38 36.64
C LYS A 6 -9.68 -9.68 36.12
N GLY A 7 -9.06 -10.25 35.08
CA GLY A 7 -8.02 -9.58 34.31
C GLY A 7 -8.60 -8.31 33.70
N GLU A 8 -8.17 -7.15 34.19
CA GLU A 8 -8.41 -5.87 33.53
C GLU A 8 -7.80 -5.93 32.13
N GLU A 9 -8.67 -5.76 31.13
CA GLU A 9 -8.28 -5.62 29.73
C GLU A 9 -7.55 -4.28 29.58
N LYS A 10 -6.23 -4.29 29.82
CA LYS A 10 -5.39 -3.10 29.62
C LYS A 10 -5.47 -2.68 28.16
N SER A 11 -5.95 -1.45 27.94
CA SER A 11 -5.92 -0.78 26.64
C SER A 11 -4.54 -0.97 25.99
N PRO A 12 -4.45 -1.41 24.72
CA PRO A 12 -3.18 -1.66 24.02
C PRO A 12 -2.35 -0.40 23.72
N THR A 13 -2.82 0.75 24.17
CA THR A 13 -2.23 2.08 23.99
C THR A 13 -1.72 2.61 25.33
N PRO A 14 -0.39 2.84 25.47
CA PRO A 14 0.18 3.39 26.68
C PRO A 14 -0.37 4.80 26.94
N PRO A 15 -0.50 5.21 28.22
CA PRO A 15 -1.06 6.49 28.58
C PRO A 15 -0.24 7.65 28.01
N LEU A 16 -0.92 8.72 27.63
CA LEU A 16 -0.30 9.98 27.24
C LEU A 16 0.11 10.75 28.49
N ASN A 17 1.28 11.39 28.46
CA ASN A 17 1.73 12.28 29.51
C ASN A 17 0.94 13.61 29.52
N ALA A 18 1.19 14.47 30.50
CA ALA A 18 0.53 15.78 30.64
C ALA A 18 0.71 16.74 29.45
N LYS A 19 1.61 16.43 28.51
CA LYS A 19 1.85 17.18 27.27
C LYS A 19 1.18 16.53 26.04
N GLY A 20 0.37 15.49 26.23
CA GLY A 20 -0.26 14.74 25.14
C GLY A 20 0.71 13.89 24.32
N LEU A 21 1.90 13.59 24.84
CA LEU A 21 2.90 12.74 24.20
C LEU A 21 2.96 11.38 24.90
N PHE A 22 3.34 10.33 24.17
CA PHE A 22 3.60 9.04 24.80
C PHE A 22 4.78 9.13 25.77
N GLU A 23 4.73 8.35 26.86
CA GLU A 23 5.80 8.33 27.85
C GLU A 23 7.15 7.98 27.23
N THR A 24 8.17 8.75 27.58
CA THR A 24 9.54 8.52 27.15
C THR A 24 10.11 7.31 27.84
N TYR A 25 10.72 6.41 27.08
CA TYR A 25 11.43 5.26 27.64
C TYR A 25 12.87 5.21 27.12
N GLU A 26 13.76 4.67 27.96
CA GLU A 26 15.17 4.49 27.61
C GLU A 26 15.41 3.06 27.14
N LYS A 27 16.02 2.91 25.95
CA LYS A 27 16.39 1.62 25.37
C LYS A 27 17.72 1.74 24.67
N ASP A 28 18.65 0.83 24.96
CA ASP A 28 19.99 0.78 24.35
C ASP A 28 20.77 2.11 24.44
N GLY A 29 20.70 2.80 25.60
CA GLY A 29 21.36 4.10 25.82
C GLY A 29 20.75 5.27 25.05
N LYS A 30 19.54 5.09 24.49
CA LYS A 30 18.82 6.12 23.75
C LYS A 30 17.50 6.44 24.43
N ARG A 31 17.18 7.72 24.51
CA ARG A 31 15.88 8.21 24.97
C ARG A 31 14.95 8.27 23.76
N ILE A 32 13.87 7.50 23.81
CA ILE A 32 12.90 7.38 22.73
C ILE A 32 11.61 8.06 23.16
N THR A 33 11.14 9.01 22.36
CA THR A 33 9.83 9.66 22.53
C THR A 33 8.95 9.32 21.35
N GLU A 34 7.81 8.67 21.57
CA GLU A 34 6.81 8.44 20.52
C GLU A 34 6.00 9.73 20.30
N ILE A 35 6.07 10.28 19.08
CA ILE A 35 5.38 11.53 18.70
C ILE A 35 3.98 11.21 18.19
N LEU A 36 3.87 10.26 17.27
CA LEU A 36 2.62 9.86 16.63
C LEU A 36 2.56 8.34 16.59
N ARG A 37 1.38 7.78 16.86
CA ARG A 37 1.09 6.36 16.73
C ARG A 37 -0.20 6.19 15.94
N PHE A 38 -0.12 5.54 14.78
CA PHE A 38 -1.27 5.23 13.96
C PHE A 38 -1.62 3.75 14.09
N ASN A 39 -2.91 3.45 14.14
CA ASN A 39 -3.38 2.08 14.07
C ASN A 39 -3.15 1.57 12.63
N ALA A 40 -2.61 0.36 12.48
CA ALA A 40 -2.42 -0.24 11.15
C ALA A 40 -3.74 -0.36 10.37
N VAL A 41 -4.85 -0.53 11.08
CA VAL A 41 -6.19 -0.59 10.49
C VAL A 41 -6.59 0.76 9.86
N GLU A 42 -6.28 1.89 10.51
CA GLU A 42 -6.58 3.23 9.98
C GLU A 42 -5.78 3.51 8.72
N VAL A 43 -4.47 3.21 8.75
CA VAL A 43 -3.59 3.37 7.58
C VAL A 43 -4.08 2.49 6.42
N PHE A 44 -4.51 1.27 6.71
CA PHE A 44 -5.09 0.40 5.70
C PHE A 44 -6.39 0.97 5.11
N PHE A 45 -7.35 1.42 5.92
CA PHE A 45 -8.60 1.97 5.39
C PHE A 45 -8.38 3.26 4.60
N ALA A 46 -7.45 4.12 5.05
CA ALA A 46 -7.05 5.30 4.31
C ALA A 46 -6.48 4.95 2.92
N GLY A 47 -5.81 3.81 2.80
CA GLY A 47 -5.37 3.28 1.51
C GLY A 47 -6.50 2.56 0.75
N PHE A 48 -7.28 1.71 1.39
CA PHE A 48 -8.19 0.80 0.70
C PHE A 48 -9.50 1.46 0.24
N LEU A 49 -10.05 2.41 1.00
CA LEU A 49 -11.33 3.04 0.67
C LEU A 49 -11.29 3.94 -0.57
N PRO A 50 -10.26 4.78 -0.82
CA PRO A 50 -10.27 5.68 -1.96
C PRO A 50 -10.49 5.00 -3.31
N PRO A 51 -9.81 3.91 -3.70
CA PRO A 51 -10.09 3.24 -4.98
C PRO A 51 -11.52 2.71 -5.09
N VAL A 52 -12.10 2.22 -3.98
CA VAL A 52 -13.50 1.76 -3.94
C VAL A 52 -14.45 2.93 -4.17
N VAL A 53 -14.29 4.01 -3.40
CA VAL A 53 -15.12 5.21 -3.50
C VAL A 53 -14.96 5.89 -4.86
N GLY A 54 -13.73 5.99 -5.37
CA GLY A 54 -13.43 6.55 -6.68
C GLY A 54 -14.06 5.75 -7.82
N SER A 55 -13.97 4.42 -7.79
CA SER A 55 -14.59 3.55 -8.80
C SER A 55 -16.11 3.67 -8.76
N VAL A 56 -16.73 3.53 -7.58
CA VAL A 56 -18.19 3.54 -7.43
C VAL A 56 -18.76 4.91 -7.76
N SER A 57 -18.12 6.00 -7.31
CA SER A 57 -18.57 7.36 -7.62
C SER A 57 -18.46 7.70 -9.10
N ALA A 58 -17.34 7.36 -9.76
CA ALA A 58 -17.18 7.59 -11.19
C ALA A 58 -18.23 6.83 -12.01
N ILE A 59 -18.48 5.56 -11.69
CA ILE A 59 -19.52 4.76 -12.36
C ILE A 59 -20.92 5.34 -12.08
N ALA A 60 -21.24 5.69 -10.84
CA ALA A 60 -22.54 6.22 -10.47
C ALA A 60 -22.83 7.57 -11.16
N ILE A 61 -21.86 8.48 -11.17
CA ILE A 61 -21.98 9.78 -11.83
C ILE A 61 -22.21 9.57 -13.34
N ALA A 62 -21.43 8.70 -13.97
CA ALA A 62 -21.57 8.41 -15.39
C ALA A 62 -22.94 7.84 -15.74
N LEU A 63 -23.45 6.90 -14.93
CA LEU A 63 -24.76 6.28 -15.16
C LEU A 63 -25.93 7.24 -14.95
N ILE A 64 -25.82 8.18 -14.00
CA ILE A 64 -26.90 9.12 -13.65
C ILE A 64 -26.91 10.34 -14.56
N PHE A 65 -25.74 10.94 -14.82
CA PHE A 65 -25.64 12.25 -15.48
C PHE A 65 -25.17 12.17 -16.93
N HIS A 66 -24.40 11.14 -17.31
CA HIS A 66 -23.78 11.05 -18.64
C HIS A 66 -24.10 9.72 -19.35
N ASN A 67 -25.27 9.13 -19.09
CA ASN A 67 -25.65 7.81 -19.59
C ASN A 67 -25.58 7.71 -21.12
N ASP A 68 -26.06 8.74 -21.82
CA ASP A 68 -26.04 8.78 -23.28
C ASP A 68 -24.61 8.87 -23.83
N GLU A 69 -23.72 9.63 -23.19
CA GLU A 69 -22.33 9.80 -23.62
C GLU A 69 -21.48 8.53 -23.45
N ILE A 70 -21.86 7.67 -22.51
CA ILE A 70 -21.17 6.40 -22.22
C ILE A 70 -21.80 5.20 -22.97
N SER A 71 -23.10 5.23 -23.28
CA SER A 71 -23.81 4.08 -23.90
C SER A 71 -24.09 4.27 -25.40
N ASN A 72 -23.96 5.49 -25.91
CA ASN A 72 -24.25 5.86 -27.29
C ASN A 72 -23.04 6.49 -27.99
N TYR A 73 -21.86 5.88 -27.84
CA TYR A 73 -20.67 6.31 -28.57
C TYR A 73 -20.24 5.29 -29.62
N ASN A 74 -19.79 5.81 -30.75
CA ASN A 74 -19.10 5.03 -31.75
C ASN A 74 -17.61 5.02 -31.43
N TRP A 75 -17.04 3.84 -31.48
CA TRP A 75 -15.61 3.65 -31.40
C TRP A 75 -15.10 3.05 -32.72
N GLN A 76 -13.83 2.65 -32.78
CA GLN A 76 -13.12 2.15 -33.96
C GLN A 76 -13.97 1.32 -34.94
N CYS A 77 -14.72 0.34 -34.45
CA CYS A 77 -15.45 -0.63 -35.26
C CYS A 77 -16.98 -0.52 -35.10
N GLY A 78 -17.49 0.61 -34.61
CA GLY A 78 -18.91 0.88 -34.44
C GLY A 78 -19.33 1.08 -33.00
N ARG A 79 -20.65 0.96 -32.76
CA ARG A 79 -21.27 1.28 -31.48
C ARG A 79 -20.90 0.27 -30.39
N ALA A 80 -20.33 0.78 -29.29
CA ALA A 80 -20.14 0.03 -28.05
C ALA A 80 -21.43 0.09 -27.22
N ARG A 81 -21.85 -1.04 -26.63
CA ARG A 81 -23.08 -1.09 -25.82
C ARG A 81 -22.80 -0.99 -24.33
N LEU A 82 -21.71 -1.61 -23.89
CA LEU A 82 -21.24 -1.54 -22.52
C LEU A 82 -20.02 -0.61 -22.42
N PRO A 83 -20.10 0.51 -21.68
CA PRO A 83 -18.94 1.35 -21.47
C PRO A 83 -17.91 0.62 -20.60
N SER A 84 -16.66 0.66 -21.02
CA SER A 84 -15.55 0.19 -20.20
C SER A 84 -15.23 1.20 -19.08
N LEU A 85 -14.54 0.77 -18.02
CA LEU A 85 -14.14 1.67 -16.94
C LEU A 85 -13.19 2.75 -17.46
N SER A 86 -12.22 2.38 -18.30
CA SER A 86 -11.32 3.31 -18.99
C SER A 86 -12.09 4.41 -19.74
N ARG A 87 -13.22 4.08 -20.37
CA ARG A 87 -14.10 5.05 -21.02
C ARG A 87 -14.77 5.99 -20.00
N ILE A 88 -15.31 5.44 -18.91
CA ILE A 88 -15.99 6.22 -17.85
C ILE A 88 -15.05 7.25 -17.22
N ILE A 89 -13.86 6.81 -16.80
CA ILE A 89 -12.88 7.68 -16.13
C ILE A 89 -12.21 8.68 -17.09
N ASN A 90 -12.57 8.64 -18.37
CA ASN A 90 -12.13 9.57 -19.39
C ASN A 90 -13.10 10.76 -19.58
N LEU A 91 -14.28 10.75 -18.94
CA LEU A 91 -15.16 11.91 -18.86
C LEU A 91 -14.66 12.91 -17.81
N SER A 92 -14.90 14.21 -17.99
CA SER A 92 -14.25 15.27 -17.22
C SER A 92 -14.55 15.24 -15.71
N VAL A 93 -15.80 14.98 -15.33
CA VAL A 93 -16.22 14.99 -13.92
C VAL A 93 -15.75 13.72 -13.23
N GLU A 94 -16.04 12.58 -13.84
CA GLU A 94 -15.70 11.23 -13.41
C GLU A 94 -14.19 11.07 -13.24
N ARG A 95 -13.42 11.59 -14.19
CA ARG A 95 -11.96 11.64 -14.12
C ARG A 95 -11.48 12.37 -12.90
N THR A 96 -12.08 13.52 -12.57
CA THR A 96 -11.64 14.34 -11.44
C THR A 96 -11.83 13.59 -10.13
N PHE A 97 -12.99 12.94 -9.93
CA PHE A 97 -13.23 12.09 -8.77
C PHE A 97 -12.27 10.90 -8.75
N TRP A 98 -12.13 10.18 -9.86
CA TRP A 98 -11.21 9.05 -9.99
C TRP A 98 -9.77 9.43 -9.62
N GLN A 99 -9.23 10.50 -10.23
CA GLN A 99 -7.86 10.97 -9.99
C GLN A 99 -7.66 11.40 -8.55
N LEU A 100 -8.60 12.16 -7.96
CA LEU A 100 -8.49 12.59 -6.57
C LEU A 100 -8.30 11.40 -5.63
N PHE A 101 -9.15 10.37 -5.76
CA PHE A 101 -9.11 9.22 -4.87
C PHE A 101 -7.93 8.28 -5.17
N ILE A 102 -7.61 8.02 -6.44
CA ILE A 102 -6.48 7.16 -6.81
C ILE A 102 -5.14 7.80 -6.45
N LEU A 103 -4.96 9.10 -6.69
CA LEU A 103 -3.70 9.77 -6.36
C LEU A 103 -3.51 9.92 -4.84
N PHE A 104 -4.59 10.04 -4.07
CA PHE A 104 -4.53 9.97 -2.61
C PHE A 104 -4.16 8.56 -2.10
N HIS A 105 -4.62 7.51 -2.77
CA HIS A 105 -4.31 6.11 -2.47
C HIS A 105 -2.83 5.75 -2.66
N VAL A 106 -2.20 6.24 -3.74
CA VAL A 106 -0.83 5.88 -4.14
C VAL A 106 0.21 6.01 -3.01
N PRO A 107 0.38 7.16 -2.31
CA PRO A 107 1.40 7.28 -1.27
C PRO A 107 1.16 6.32 -0.10
N ILE A 108 -0.10 6.05 0.26
CA ILE A 108 -0.43 5.11 1.35
C ILE A 108 -0.03 3.68 0.97
N ARG A 109 -0.21 3.31 -0.30
CA ARG A 109 0.24 2.01 -0.82
C ARG A 109 1.76 1.90 -0.89
N VAL A 110 2.48 2.98 -1.14
CA VAL A 110 3.94 2.98 -1.03
C VAL A 110 4.38 2.64 0.40
N ILE A 111 3.71 3.20 1.42
CA ILE A 111 3.95 2.84 2.84
C ILE A 111 3.69 1.34 3.07
N GLU A 112 2.60 0.81 2.51
CA GLU A 112 2.28 -0.62 2.59
C GLU A 112 3.37 -1.49 1.94
N LEU A 113 3.86 -1.13 0.76
CA LEU A 113 4.94 -1.86 0.06
C LEU A 113 6.23 -1.87 0.87
N ILE A 114 6.64 -0.72 1.42
CA ILE A 114 7.84 -0.60 2.28
C ILE A 114 7.68 -1.49 3.53
N THR A 115 6.50 -1.43 4.15
CA THR A 115 6.18 -2.25 5.32
C THR A 115 6.20 -3.74 4.99
N GLY A 116 5.61 -4.13 3.87
CA GLY A 116 5.63 -5.49 3.34
C GLY A 116 7.05 -5.99 3.07
N PHE A 117 7.88 -5.18 2.42
CA PHE A 117 9.27 -5.53 2.08
C PHE A 117 10.14 -5.76 3.32
N SER A 118 9.99 -4.90 4.34
CA SER A 118 10.66 -5.06 5.64
C SER A 118 10.14 -6.28 6.39
N ARG A 119 8.81 -6.48 6.40
CA ARG A 119 8.14 -7.61 7.03
C ARG A 119 8.60 -8.95 6.45
N TYR A 120 8.64 -9.10 5.13
CA TYR A 120 9.08 -10.32 4.47
C TYR A 120 10.54 -10.66 4.77
N LYS A 121 11.41 -9.65 4.95
CA LYS A 121 12.79 -9.90 5.38
C LYS A 121 12.85 -10.43 6.81
N ARG A 122 12.13 -9.80 7.74
CA ARG A 122 12.17 -10.14 9.17
C ARG A 122 11.54 -11.49 9.50
N LEU A 123 10.49 -11.88 8.79
CA LEU A 123 9.68 -13.08 9.08
C LEU A 123 9.94 -14.24 8.10
N ARG A 124 11.11 -14.25 7.46
CA ARG A 124 11.52 -15.34 6.57
C ARG A 124 11.59 -16.66 7.34
N ASN A 125 11.06 -17.73 6.77
CA ASN A 125 11.21 -19.07 7.35
C ASN A 125 12.68 -19.53 7.31
N ILE A 126 13.22 -19.87 8.48
CA ILE A 126 14.63 -20.32 8.65
C ILE A 126 14.87 -21.68 7.96
N HIS A 127 13.85 -22.52 7.84
CA HIS A 127 13.97 -23.86 7.26
C HIS A 127 13.95 -23.87 5.73
N TYR A 128 13.71 -22.72 5.08
CA TYR A 128 13.64 -22.64 3.63
C TYR A 128 15.05 -22.64 3.02
N LYS A 129 15.39 -23.70 2.28
CA LYS A 129 16.74 -23.90 1.71
C LYS A 129 17.11 -22.91 0.59
N HIS A 130 16.13 -22.45 -0.20
CA HIS A 130 16.40 -21.62 -1.39
C HIS A 130 16.30 -20.11 -1.09
N THR A 131 17.13 -19.63 -0.15
CA THR A 131 17.10 -18.22 0.30
C THR A 131 17.22 -17.19 -0.82
N TRP A 132 18.00 -17.48 -1.87
CA TRP A 132 18.16 -16.60 -3.03
C TRP A 132 16.84 -16.35 -3.79
N LEU A 133 16.04 -17.39 -4.04
CA LEU A 133 14.74 -17.26 -4.72
C LEU A 133 13.77 -16.40 -3.90
N TYR A 134 13.78 -16.56 -2.57
CA TYR A 134 12.96 -15.75 -1.67
C TYR A 134 13.37 -14.28 -1.70
N GLU A 135 14.67 -13.99 -1.65
CA GLU A 135 15.15 -12.60 -1.73
C GLU A 135 14.81 -11.97 -3.08
N ILE A 136 14.96 -12.70 -4.20
CA ILE A 136 14.53 -12.24 -5.52
C ILE A 136 13.04 -11.93 -5.52
N SER A 137 12.20 -12.87 -5.06
CA SER A 137 10.75 -12.65 -5.00
C SER A 137 10.39 -11.43 -4.14
N ARG A 138 11.11 -11.19 -3.05
CA ARG A 138 10.93 -10.02 -2.18
C ARG A 138 11.26 -8.71 -2.91
N TYR A 139 12.33 -8.67 -3.70
CA TYR A 139 12.68 -7.51 -4.52
C TYR A 139 11.69 -7.32 -5.68
N ILE A 140 11.27 -8.40 -6.34
CA ILE A 140 10.26 -8.36 -7.40
C ILE A 140 8.94 -7.80 -6.83
N TYR A 141 8.47 -8.31 -5.69
CA TYR A 141 7.29 -7.80 -4.99
C TYR A 141 7.34 -6.28 -4.80
N PHE A 142 8.48 -5.75 -4.35
CA PHE A 142 8.65 -4.33 -4.07
C PHE A 142 8.74 -3.48 -5.34
N TYR A 143 9.67 -3.80 -6.25
CA TYR A 143 9.90 -2.97 -7.44
C TYR A 143 8.77 -3.09 -8.47
N ILE A 144 8.24 -4.30 -8.68
CA ILE A 144 7.07 -4.46 -9.55
C ILE A 144 5.83 -3.83 -8.90
N GLY A 145 5.67 -3.90 -7.57
CA GLY A 145 4.61 -3.18 -6.88
C GLY A 145 4.72 -1.66 -7.01
N LEU A 146 5.92 -1.09 -6.95
CA LEU A 146 6.13 0.33 -7.22
C LEU A 146 5.80 0.69 -8.67
N ALA A 147 6.19 -0.15 -9.62
CA ALA A 147 5.83 0.02 -11.02
C ALA A 147 4.31 -0.06 -11.23
N GLU A 148 3.62 -1.01 -10.60
CA GLU A 148 2.15 -1.11 -10.61
C GLU A 148 1.51 0.22 -10.18
N LEU A 149 1.95 0.81 -9.05
CA LEU A 149 1.42 2.09 -8.57
C LEU A 149 1.75 3.26 -9.51
N LEU A 150 2.95 3.29 -10.08
CA LEU A 150 3.35 4.32 -11.04
C LEU A 150 2.48 4.27 -12.29
N PHE A 151 2.27 3.08 -12.85
CA PHE A 151 1.44 2.91 -14.05
C PHE A 151 -0.05 3.07 -13.77
N LEU A 152 -0.53 2.74 -12.56
CA LEU A 152 -1.88 3.09 -12.13
C LEU A 152 -2.09 4.61 -12.10
N ALA A 153 -1.13 5.36 -11.54
CA ALA A 153 -1.17 6.81 -11.52
C ALA A 153 -1.09 7.39 -12.95
N ALA A 154 -0.16 6.89 -13.78
CA ALA A 154 -0.01 7.32 -15.17
C ALA A 154 -1.28 7.06 -16.00
N LEU A 155 -1.88 5.87 -15.86
CA LEU A 155 -3.15 5.49 -16.50
C LEU A 155 -4.31 6.39 -16.06
N SER A 156 -4.28 6.85 -14.81
CA SER A 156 -5.30 7.74 -14.26
C SER A 156 -5.15 9.19 -14.72
N ILE A 157 -3.91 9.64 -14.96
CA ILE A 157 -3.60 11.01 -15.41
C ILE A 157 -3.75 11.15 -16.92
N ILE A 158 -3.20 10.20 -17.69
CA ILE A 158 -3.20 10.21 -19.15
C ILE A 158 -4.36 9.35 -19.63
N GLY A 159 -5.48 10.01 -19.90
CA GLY A 159 -6.67 9.38 -20.46
C GLY A 159 -6.60 9.23 -21.99
N GLU A 160 -7.65 8.63 -22.55
CA GLU A 160 -7.74 8.45 -24.00
C GLU A 160 -7.89 9.79 -24.75
N ARG A 161 -8.38 10.85 -24.08
CA ARG A 161 -8.49 12.21 -24.65
C ARG A 161 -7.13 12.81 -24.97
N GLU A 162 -6.15 12.58 -24.10
CA GLU A 162 -4.80 13.12 -24.24
C GLU A 162 -4.01 12.28 -25.24
N ASN A 163 -3.96 10.96 -25.03
CA ASN A 163 -3.29 10.04 -25.94
C ASN A 163 -3.78 8.60 -25.72
N ILE A 164 -4.63 8.14 -26.64
CA ILE A 164 -5.16 6.77 -26.65
C ILE A 164 -4.09 5.68 -26.65
N GLN A 165 -2.98 5.87 -27.39
CA GLN A 165 -1.93 4.86 -27.49
C GLN A 165 -1.18 4.71 -26.16
N LEU A 166 -0.83 5.83 -25.53
CA LEU A 166 -0.17 5.82 -24.23
C LEU A 166 -1.07 5.24 -23.14
N HIS A 167 -2.37 5.60 -23.14
CA HIS A 167 -3.34 5.07 -22.20
C HIS A 167 -3.40 3.52 -22.27
N VAL A 168 -3.51 2.97 -23.48
CA VAL A 168 -3.51 1.51 -23.69
C VAL A 168 -2.17 0.87 -23.28
N ILE A 169 -1.04 1.52 -23.54
CA ILE A 169 0.28 1.03 -23.11
C ILE A 169 0.35 0.98 -21.58
N PHE A 170 -0.04 2.04 -20.88
CA PHE A 170 -0.04 2.07 -19.41
C PHE A 170 -0.99 1.03 -18.82
N PHE A 171 -2.15 0.81 -19.45
CA PHE A 171 -3.09 -0.22 -19.04
C PHE A 171 -2.45 -1.62 -19.08
N TYR A 172 -1.74 -1.96 -20.15
CA TYR A 172 -1.05 -3.25 -20.25
C TYR A 172 0.11 -3.39 -19.26
N ILE A 173 0.95 -2.35 -19.12
CA ILE A 173 2.09 -2.42 -18.19
C ILE A 173 1.59 -2.51 -16.75
N PHE A 174 0.57 -1.73 -16.38
CA PHE A 174 -0.11 -1.85 -15.08
C PHE A 174 -0.59 -3.28 -14.83
N GLY A 175 -1.28 -3.90 -15.80
CA GLY A 175 -1.79 -5.27 -15.67
C GLY A 175 -0.68 -6.32 -15.49
N ILE A 176 0.41 -6.23 -16.27
CA ILE A 176 1.56 -7.13 -16.17
C ILE A 176 2.28 -6.95 -14.82
N CYS A 177 2.49 -5.70 -14.40
CA CYS A 177 3.06 -5.38 -13.10
C CYS A 177 2.18 -5.93 -11.97
N GLY A 178 0.86 -5.71 -12.03
CA GLY A 178 -0.09 -6.25 -11.04
C GLY A 178 0.02 -7.76 -10.90
N ILE A 179 0.07 -8.51 -12.01
CA ILE A 179 0.27 -9.96 -11.98
C ILE A 179 1.60 -10.34 -11.32
N GLY A 180 2.70 -9.71 -11.73
CA GLY A 180 4.03 -9.98 -11.16
C GLY A 180 4.09 -9.68 -9.66
N HIS A 181 3.45 -8.61 -9.22
CA HIS A 181 3.30 -8.24 -7.83
C HIS A 181 2.49 -9.28 -7.05
N MET A 182 1.32 -9.68 -7.57
CA MET A 182 0.44 -10.67 -6.93
C MET A 182 1.15 -12.02 -6.73
N ILE A 183 1.80 -12.54 -7.78
CA ILE A 183 2.54 -13.81 -7.71
C ILE A 183 3.68 -13.73 -6.70
N SER A 184 4.47 -12.65 -6.73
CA SER A 184 5.59 -12.45 -5.81
C SER A 184 5.12 -12.30 -4.36
N ASN A 185 3.99 -11.61 -4.14
CA ASN A 185 3.38 -11.49 -2.82
C ASN A 185 2.94 -12.84 -2.27
N ILE A 186 2.26 -13.67 -3.09
CA ILE A 186 1.82 -15.02 -2.71
C ILE A 186 3.03 -15.89 -2.35
N PHE A 187 4.08 -15.88 -3.19
CA PHE A 187 5.30 -16.65 -2.94
C PHE A 187 5.97 -16.23 -1.63
N CYS A 188 6.16 -14.92 -1.44
CA CYS A 188 6.71 -14.37 -0.20
C CYS A 188 5.85 -14.71 1.02
N HIS A 189 4.52 -14.67 0.87
CA HIS A 189 3.57 -15.02 1.94
C HIS A 189 3.65 -16.49 2.33
N ALA A 190 3.67 -17.39 1.35
CA ALA A 190 3.74 -18.84 1.54
C ALA A 190 5.00 -19.28 2.32
N HIS A 191 6.13 -18.61 2.06
CA HIS A 191 7.41 -18.92 2.68
C HIS A 191 7.77 -18.03 3.87
N SER A 192 6.86 -17.15 4.28
CA SER A 192 6.99 -16.38 5.53
C SER A 192 6.33 -17.11 6.70
N LEU A 193 6.82 -16.87 7.91
CA LEU A 193 6.18 -17.32 9.17
C LEU A 193 4.79 -16.69 9.39
N TYR A 194 4.32 -15.84 8.48
CA TYR A 194 3.00 -15.20 8.53
C TYR A 194 1.84 -16.15 8.22
N TYR A 195 2.13 -17.36 7.71
CA TYR A 195 1.15 -18.44 7.52
C TYR A 195 0.55 -18.98 8.84
N ILE A 196 1.04 -18.53 9.99
CA ILE A 196 0.58 -18.97 11.31
C ILE A 196 -0.81 -18.38 11.64
N ASN A 197 -1.67 -19.23 12.20
CA ASN A 197 -3.05 -18.96 12.59
C ASN A 197 -3.18 -17.72 13.51
N PRO A 198 -4.34 -17.05 13.56
CA PRO A 198 -5.64 -17.44 12.98
C PRO A 198 -5.93 -16.96 11.55
N TYR A 199 -5.37 -15.83 11.10
CA TYR A 199 -5.83 -15.16 9.85
C TYR A 199 -4.86 -15.22 8.67
N GLY A 200 -3.63 -15.71 8.88
CA GLY A 200 -2.62 -15.81 7.82
C GLY A 200 -3.00 -16.76 6.69
N ARG A 201 -3.72 -17.85 7.02
CA ARG A 201 -4.23 -18.83 6.03
C ARG A 201 -5.38 -18.27 5.21
N THR A 202 -6.34 -17.59 5.85
CA THR A 202 -7.46 -16.95 5.15
C THR A 202 -6.96 -15.94 4.12
N SER A 203 -6.03 -15.07 4.52
CA SER A 203 -5.37 -14.13 3.60
C SER A 203 -4.72 -14.84 2.42
N TYR A 204 -3.98 -15.92 2.69
CA TYR A 204 -3.30 -16.71 1.66
C TYR A 204 -4.27 -17.31 0.63
N TYR A 205 -5.33 -17.97 1.09
CA TYR A 205 -6.31 -18.59 0.18
C TYR A 205 -7.09 -17.55 -0.63
N LEU A 206 -7.46 -16.42 -0.02
CA LEU A 206 -8.12 -15.32 -0.75
C LEU A 206 -7.20 -14.72 -1.81
N LYS A 207 -5.92 -14.51 -1.51
CA LYS A 207 -4.93 -14.04 -2.49
C LYS A 207 -4.81 -15.01 -3.67
N ILE A 208 -4.68 -16.32 -3.40
CA ILE A 208 -4.65 -17.34 -4.46
C ILE A 208 -5.92 -17.27 -5.31
N LEU A 209 -7.10 -17.19 -4.68
CA LEU A 209 -8.38 -17.13 -5.38
C LEU A 209 -8.44 -15.91 -6.30
N PHE A 210 -8.19 -14.70 -5.78
CA PHE A 210 -8.27 -13.47 -6.56
C PHE A 210 -7.22 -13.42 -7.67
N THR A 211 -5.98 -13.83 -7.39
CA THR A 211 -4.93 -13.90 -8.43
C THR A 211 -5.26 -14.92 -9.50
N SER A 212 -5.83 -16.08 -9.15
CA SER A 212 -6.22 -17.10 -10.13
C SER A 212 -7.35 -16.59 -11.04
N LEU A 213 -8.37 -15.95 -10.47
CA LEU A 213 -9.45 -15.33 -11.24
C LEU A 213 -8.91 -14.21 -12.15
N TYR A 214 -7.99 -13.38 -11.65
CA TYR A 214 -7.37 -12.30 -12.41
C TYR A 214 -6.55 -12.83 -13.59
N LEU A 215 -5.75 -13.89 -13.36
CA LEU A 215 -4.97 -14.57 -14.39
C LEU A 215 -5.84 -15.22 -15.47
N LEU A 216 -7.02 -15.73 -15.10
CA LEU A 216 -7.99 -16.26 -16.05
C LEU A 216 -8.66 -15.15 -16.86
N SER A 217 -8.96 -13.99 -16.25
CA SER A 217 -9.59 -12.87 -16.96
C SER A 217 -8.64 -12.13 -17.90
N ALA A 218 -7.35 -12.05 -17.57
CA ALA A 218 -6.36 -11.30 -18.35
C ALA A 218 -6.26 -11.71 -19.84
N PRO A 219 -6.12 -13.00 -20.21
CA PRO A 219 -6.08 -13.41 -21.62
C PRO A 219 -7.41 -13.18 -22.34
N ILE A 220 -8.55 -13.30 -21.65
CA ILE A 220 -9.87 -13.00 -22.21
C ILE A 220 -9.98 -11.52 -22.52
N LEU A 221 -9.51 -10.66 -21.62
CA LEU A 221 -9.45 -9.21 -21.80
C LEU A 221 -8.60 -8.83 -23.02
N VAL A 222 -7.36 -9.35 -23.10
CA VAL A 222 -6.45 -9.07 -24.23
C VAL A 222 -7.04 -9.60 -25.54
N GLY A 223 -7.54 -10.84 -25.53
CA GLY A 223 -8.11 -11.48 -26.71
C GLY A 223 -9.34 -10.74 -27.24
N SER A 224 -10.27 -10.37 -26.36
CA SER A 224 -11.47 -9.62 -26.72
C SER A 224 -11.17 -8.22 -27.27
N PHE A 225 -10.20 -7.51 -26.66
CA PHE A 225 -9.71 -6.24 -27.20
C PHE A 225 -9.06 -6.40 -28.59
N MET A 226 -8.24 -7.45 -28.79
CA MET A 226 -7.62 -7.73 -30.08
C MET A 226 -8.63 -8.11 -31.16
N LEU A 227 -9.66 -8.90 -30.83
CA LEU A 227 -10.74 -9.26 -31.76
C LEU A 227 -11.53 -8.02 -32.19
N TYR A 228 -11.83 -7.15 -31.23
CA TYR A 228 -12.49 -5.88 -31.53
C TYR A 228 -11.60 -4.99 -32.41
N TRP A 229 -10.33 -4.79 -32.04
CA TRP A 229 -9.44 -3.85 -32.74
C TRP A 229 -8.99 -4.33 -34.13
N LYS A 230 -8.67 -5.62 -34.30
CA LYS A 230 -8.11 -6.16 -35.55
C LYS A 230 -9.15 -6.80 -36.47
N LYS A 231 -10.24 -7.32 -35.92
CA LYS A 231 -11.27 -8.06 -36.67
C LYS A 231 -12.63 -7.38 -36.68
N CYS A 232 -12.76 -6.21 -36.04
CA CYS A 232 -14.01 -5.46 -35.92
C CYS A 232 -15.20 -6.30 -35.44
N ILE A 233 -14.94 -7.22 -34.52
CA ILE A 233 -15.98 -8.00 -33.86
C ILE A 233 -16.55 -7.16 -32.71
N THR A 234 -17.71 -6.55 -32.92
CA THR A 234 -18.30 -5.53 -32.02
C THR A 234 -18.53 -6.02 -30.60
N TRP A 235 -19.03 -7.25 -30.41
CA TRP A 235 -19.24 -7.84 -29.07
C TRP A 235 -17.93 -8.05 -28.29
N GLY A 236 -16.78 -8.05 -28.96
CA GLY A 236 -15.48 -8.14 -28.31
C GLY A 236 -15.22 -6.97 -27.36
N TYR A 237 -15.74 -5.78 -27.66
CA TYR A 237 -15.61 -4.63 -26.76
C TYR A 237 -16.41 -4.81 -25.47
N ASP A 238 -17.63 -5.33 -25.57
CA ASP A 238 -18.47 -5.54 -24.39
C ASP A 238 -17.83 -6.60 -23.45
N VAL A 239 -17.24 -7.67 -24.01
CA VAL A 239 -16.49 -8.66 -23.23
C VAL A 239 -15.25 -8.05 -22.58
N PHE A 240 -14.51 -7.21 -23.32
CA PHE A 240 -13.38 -6.45 -22.77
C PHE A 240 -13.80 -5.60 -21.58
N ALA A 241 -14.89 -4.84 -21.70
CA ALA A 241 -15.42 -3.99 -20.64
C ALA A 241 -15.79 -4.81 -19.39
N VAL A 242 -16.48 -5.95 -19.54
CA VAL A 242 -16.78 -6.85 -18.41
C VAL A 242 -15.49 -7.34 -17.74
N CYS A 243 -14.51 -7.80 -18.52
CA CYS A 243 -13.25 -8.26 -17.97
C CYS A 243 -12.46 -7.14 -17.28
N GLU A 244 -12.56 -5.90 -17.76
CA GLU A 244 -11.95 -4.74 -17.11
C GLU A 244 -12.56 -4.49 -15.72
N TYR A 245 -13.89 -4.44 -15.61
CA TYR A 245 -14.56 -4.30 -14.31
C TYR A 245 -14.19 -5.43 -13.35
N CYS A 246 -14.22 -6.68 -13.82
CA CYS A 246 -13.80 -7.83 -13.04
C CYS A 246 -12.34 -7.72 -12.59
N GLY A 247 -11.43 -7.33 -13.49
CA GLY A 247 -10.01 -7.14 -13.19
C GLY A 247 -9.79 -6.09 -12.11
N VAL A 248 -10.41 -4.93 -12.23
CA VAL A 248 -10.33 -3.84 -11.23
C VAL A 248 -10.85 -4.30 -9.88
N PHE A 249 -12.02 -4.94 -9.85
CA PHE A 249 -12.59 -5.49 -8.61
C PHE A 249 -11.65 -6.51 -7.96
N LEU A 250 -11.15 -7.48 -8.74
CA LEU A 250 -10.23 -8.51 -8.24
C LEU A 250 -8.92 -7.91 -7.72
N ASN A 251 -8.39 -6.87 -8.38
CA ASN A 251 -7.20 -6.17 -7.93
C ASN A 251 -7.44 -5.46 -6.58
N ILE A 252 -8.55 -4.73 -6.45
CA ILE A 252 -8.94 -4.10 -5.18
C ILE A 252 -9.10 -5.17 -4.09
N CYS A 253 -9.81 -6.27 -4.36
CA CYS A 253 -9.99 -7.35 -3.40
C CYS A 253 -8.68 -8.01 -2.98
N PHE A 254 -7.76 -8.24 -3.92
CA PHE A 254 -6.43 -8.80 -3.63
C PHE A 254 -5.66 -7.92 -2.66
N HIS A 255 -5.59 -6.61 -2.91
CA HIS A 255 -4.92 -5.67 -2.01
C HIS A 255 -5.68 -5.50 -0.69
N GLY A 256 -7.00 -5.66 -0.70
CA GLY A 256 -7.83 -5.73 0.50
C GLY A 256 -7.45 -6.86 1.46
N CYS A 257 -6.87 -7.96 0.97
CA CYS A 257 -6.37 -9.04 1.82
C CYS A 257 -5.27 -8.58 2.79
N ALA A 258 -4.59 -7.44 2.50
CA ALA A 258 -3.60 -6.87 3.40
C ALA A 258 -4.16 -6.55 4.79
N PHE A 259 -5.49 -6.34 4.92
CA PHE A 259 -6.16 -6.18 6.21
C PHE A 259 -5.86 -7.35 7.16
N PHE A 260 -5.98 -8.58 6.67
CA PHE A 260 -5.68 -9.79 7.44
C PHE A 260 -4.18 -9.95 7.73
N ASP A 261 -3.34 -9.29 6.92
CA ASP A 261 -1.89 -9.32 7.01
C ASP A 261 -1.29 -8.28 7.95
N ILE A 262 -2.04 -7.29 8.40
CA ILE A 262 -1.48 -6.25 9.27
C ILE A 262 -2.26 -6.06 10.56
N ARG A 263 -3.55 -6.44 10.57
CA ARG A 263 -4.40 -6.25 11.75
C ARG A 263 -3.77 -6.92 12.98
N TYR A 264 -3.59 -6.12 14.03
CA TYR A 264 -2.99 -6.50 15.32
C TYR A 264 -1.52 -6.95 15.29
N LYS A 265 -0.83 -6.91 14.14
CA LYS A 265 0.58 -7.36 14.03
C LYS A 265 1.57 -6.24 13.69
N VAL A 266 1.07 -5.08 13.25
CA VAL A 266 1.88 -3.91 12.89
C VAL A 266 1.38 -2.70 13.64
N CYS A 267 2.32 -1.86 14.07
CA CYS A 267 2.04 -0.55 14.63
C CYS A 267 2.93 0.46 13.91
N PHE A 268 2.34 1.57 13.45
CA PHE A 268 3.08 2.66 12.84
C PHE A 268 3.34 3.72 13.90
N SER A 269 4.61 4.03 14.16
CA SER A 269 4.99 5.03 15.16
C SER A 269 6.11 5.92 14.63
N VAL A 270 5.94 7.24 14.74
CA VAL A 270 7.00 8.23 14.53
C VAL A 270 7.69 8.46 15.87
N ARG A 271 9.00 8.25 15.92
CA ARG A 271 9.80 8.30 17.15
C ARG A 271 10.90 9.36 17.03
N HIS A 272 11.01 10.21 18.04
CA HIS A 272 12.21 11.02 18.26
C HIS A 272 13.21 10.20 19.08
N VAL A 273 14.45 10.11 18.62
CA VAL A 273 15.50 9.30 19.26
C VAL A 273 16.67 10.20 19.61
N GLU A 274 16.91 10.37 20.90
CA GLU A 274 18.04 11.13 21.44
C GLU A 274 19.09 10.16 22.00
N SER A 275 20.37 10.42 21.73
CA SER A 275 21.46 9.69 22.39
C SER A 275 21.61 10.22 23.82
N VAL A 276 21.51 9.34 24.83
CA VAL A 276 21.82 9.72 26.19
C VAL A 276 23.34 9.82 26.27
N LYS A 277 23.88 11.04 26.11
CA LYS A 277 25.30 11.28 26.43
C LYS A 277 25.49 10.96 27.90
N ASP A 278 26.34 9.98 28.17
CA ASP A 278 26.83 9.64 29.51
C ASP A 278 27.18 10.92 30.26
N LYS A 279 26.43 11.19 31.33
CA LYS A 279 26.66 12.36 32.21
C LYS A 279 28.07 12.33 32.84
N SER A 280 28.78 11.21 32.79
CA SER A 280 30.13 11.04 33.32
C SER A 280 31.20 11.88 32.61
N LYS A 281 31.04 12.22 31.32
CA LYS A 281 32.03 13.04 30.59
C LYS A 281 31.93 14.55 30.85
N LYS A 282 30.78 15.05 31.33
CA LYS A 282 30.62 16.49 31.62
C LYS A 282 31.24 16.90 32.96
N GLU A 283 31.35 15.99 33.93
CA GLU A 283 32.01 16.29 35.21
C GLU A 283 33.54 16.28 35.09
N GLU A 284 34.11 15.40 34.26
CA GLU A 284 35.57 15.32 34.04
C GLU A 284 36.13 16.55 33.32
N ASP A 285 35.41 17.09 32.32
CA ASP A 285 35.82 18.33 31.63
C ASP A 285 35.62 19.59 32.51
N SER A 286 34.67 19.59 33.45
CA SER A 286 34.52 20.70 34.41
C SER A 286 35.60 20.71 35.50
N LYS A 287 36.10 19.52 35.89
CA LYS A 287 37.20 19.40 36.87
C LYS A 287 38.58 19.67 36.27
N LYS A 288 38.77 19.51 34.95
CA LYS A 288 40.02 19.87 34.27
C LYS A 288 40.15 21.36 33.92
N ALA A 289 39.07 22.13 34.02
CA ALA A 289 39.06 23.57 33.70
C ALA A 289 39.33 24.49 34.90
N SER A 290 39.76 23.96 36.05
CA SER A 290 40.19 24.78 37.20
C SER A 290 41.45 24.20 37.83
N PRO A 291 42.62 24.60 37.30
CA PRO A 291 43.67 25.06 38.19
C PRO A 291 44.44 26.20 37.54
N ASP A 292 44.05 27.47 37.75
CA ASP A 292 44.93 28.63 37.45
C ASP A 292 44.36 29.98 37.91
N ILE A 293 43.76 30.08 39.12
CA ILE A 293 43.53 31.39 39.75
C ILE A 293 43.67 31.28 41.28
N GLU A 294 44.88 31.04 41.79
CA GLU A 294 45.20 31.43 43.17
C GLU A 294 46.71 31.56 43.45
N LEU A 295 47.44 32.31 42.61
CA LEU A 295 48.81 32.75 42.94
C LEU A 295 49.09 34.13 42.30
N LYS A 296 48.29 35.13 42.66
CA LYS A 296 48.64 36.54 42.40
C LYS A 296 48.00 37.48 43.41
N ASN A 297 48.45 37.39 44.67
CA ASN A 297 48.33 38.47 45.65
C ASN A 297 49.35 38.27 46.78
N ARG A 298 50.63 38.42 46.46
CA ARG A 298 51.70 38.81 47.39
C ARG A 298 52.76 39.57 46.61
N GLY A 299 52.78 40.90 46.75
CA GLY A 299 53.84 41.74 46.19
C GLY A 299 53.47 43.23 46.11
N HIS A 300 53.88 43.96 47.14
CA HIS A 300 54.20 45.40 47.18
C HIS A 300 53.09 46.47 47.02
N GLY A 301 53.01 47.34 48.03
CA GLY A 301 52.41 48.67 47.97
C GLY A 301 51.53 48.97 49.16
#